data_AF-S6BMH8-F1
#
_entry.id   AF-S6BMH8-F1
#
_cell.length_a   1.000
_cell.length_b   1.000
_cell.length_c   1.000
_cell.angle_alpha   90.00
_cell.angle_beta   90.00
_cell.angle_gamma   90.00
#
_symmetry.space_group_name_H-M   'P 1'
#
loop_
_entity.id
_entity.type
_entity.pdbx_description
1 polymer ?
#
loop_
_entity_poly.entity_id
_entity_poly.type
_entity_poly.pdbx_seq_one_letter_code
_entity_poly.pdbx_strand_id
1 'polypeptide(L)'
;MKESDAFASIDILPKVRQRILQRLDHWNQKTSLKIDSSFKVLSKTISSQIKHFLENTDTFLKQAKPSNIPENIIGYELLKEKLGTQEAKTLVQSEIYSDQPFYVQLLRYLAVTGHESDVNLREEESQLRHDQGDKPRMSEAKTSKARRICYTTIEKLQNFVERTTNKASTNAELADLLIRSYFKA
;
A
#
# COMPACT_ATOMS: atom_id res chain seq x y z
N MET A 1 35.31 -33.28 1.51
CA MET A 1 35.06 -32.81 0.13
C MET A 1 34.41 -31.44 0.21
N LYS A 2 35.03 -30.39 -0.33
CA LYS A 2 34.38 -29.07 -0.40
C LYS A 2 33.37 -29.15 -1.54
N GLU A 3 32.07 -29.07 -1.24
CA GLU A 3 31.03 -28.90 -2.25
C GLU A 3 31.43 -27.71 -3.12
N SER A 4 31.61 -27.94 -4.42
CA SER A 4 31.80 -26.85 -5.36
C SER A 4 30.54 -25.99 -5.32
N ASP A 5 30.67 -24.70 -5.00
CA ASP A 5 29.55 -23.78 -4.93
C ASP A 5 28.81 -23.77 -6.27
N ALA A 6 27.63 -24.40 -6.32
CA ALA A 6 26.88 -24.66 -7.55
C ALA A 6 26.52 -23.38 -8.31
N PHE A 7 26.58 -22.24 -7.63
CA PHE A 7 26.26 -20.94 -8.17
C PHE A 7 27.48 -20.08 -8.56
N ALA A 8 28.70 -20.61 -8.44
CA ALA A 8 29.92 -19.88 -8.78
C ALA A 8 29.98 -19.42 -10.25
N SER A 9 29.26 -20.11 -11.14
CA SER A 9 29.08 -19.78 -12.56
C SER A 9 28.02 -18.70 -12.80
N ILE A 10 27.09 -18.48 -11.87
CA ILE A 10 25.98 -17.53 -11.97
C ILE A 10 26.36 -16.20 -11.29
N ASP A 11 27.17 -16.25 -10.24
CA ASP A 11 27.63 -15.09 -9.47
C ASP A 11 28.80 -14.34 -10.15
N ILE A 12 28.58 -13.95 -11.39
CA ILE A 12 29.52 -13.18 -12.20
C ILE A 12 29.41 -11.68 -11.88
N LEU A 13 28.24 -11.22 -11.44
CA LEU A 13 27.93 -9.80 -11.25
C LEU A 13 28.88 -9.07 -10.29
N PRO A 14 29.23 -9.59 -9.09
CA PRO A 14 30.19 -8.92 -8.23
C PRO A 14 31.61 -8.89 -8.82
N LYS A 15 31.99 -9.95 -9.55
CA LYS A 15 33.31 -10.07 -10.18
C LYS A 15 33.50 -9.07 -11.31
N VAL A 16 32.45 -8.76 -12.06
CA VAL A 16 32.48 -7.85 -13.23
C VAL A 16 31.98 -6.44 -12.86
N ARG A 17 31.51 -6.23 -11.63
CA ARG A 17 30.95 -4.96 -11.12
C ARG A 17 31.83 -3.76 -11.45
N GLN A 18 33.13 -3.83 -11.16
CA GLN A 18 34.04 -2.71 -11.37
C GLN A 18 34.12 -2.31 -12.85
N ARG A 19 34.14 -3.30 -13.75
CA ARG A 19 34.16 -3.07 -15.20
C ARG A 19 32.84 -2.48 -15.71
N ILE A 20 31.72 -2.89 -15.13
CA ILE A 20 30.39 -2.35 -15.45
C ILE A 20 30.30 -0.88 -15.00
N LEU A 21 30.70 -0.58 -13.76
CA LEU A 21 30.71 0.79 -13.24
C LEU A 21 31.59 1.73 -14.07
N GLN A 22 32.79 1.29 -14.46
CA GLN A 22 33.66 2.07 -15.36
C GLN A 22 33.00 2.37 -16.72
N ARG A 23 32.26 1.40 -17.27
CA ARG A 23 31.49 1.61 -18.51
C ARG A 23 30.32 2.56 -18.30
N LEU A 24 29.63 2.47 -17.17
CA LEU A 24 28.52 3.37 -16.83
C LEU A 24 29.02 4.81 -16.63
N ASP A 25 30.17 5.00 -15.97
CA ASP A 25 30.80 6.31 -15.83
C ASP A 25 31.19 6.90 -17.19
N HIS A 26 31.76 6.09 -18.09
CA HIS A 26 32.06 6.51 -19.45
C HIS A 26 30.81 6.93 -20.23
N TRP A 27 29.70 6.22 -20.05
CA TRP A 27 28.43 6.57 -20.67
C TRP A 27 27.83 7.85 -20.06
N ASN A 28 27.89 8.00 -18.73
CA ASN A 28 27.43 9.20 -18.02
C ASN A 28 28.17 10.46 -18.51
N GLN A 29 29.49 10.36 -18.71
CA GLN A 29 30.30 11.43 -19.32
C GLN A 29 29.85 11.79 -20.75
N LYS A 30 29.34 10.81 -21.51
CA LYS A 30 28.94 10.99 -22.91
C LYS A 30 27.48 11.43 -23.08
N THR A 31 26.59 11.07 -22.16
CA THR A 31 25.13 11.27 -22.29
C THR A 31 24.53 12.21 -21.25
N SER A 32 25.31 12.72 -20.29
CA SER A 32 24.84 13.53 -19.14
C SER A 32 23.75 12.86 -18.29
N LEU A 33 23.53 11.55 -18.46
CA LEU A 33 22.59 10.75 -17.67
C LEU A 33 23.27 10.38 -16.35
N LYS A 34 22.88 11.04 -15.26
CA LYS A 34 23.33 10.69 -13.90
C LYS A 34 22.90 9.26 -13.55
N ILE A 35 23.85 8.33 -13.63
CA ILE A 35 23.65 6.96 -13.17
C ILE A 35 24.01 6.94 -11.68
N ASP A 36 23.01 6.66 -10.85
CA ASP A 36 23.19 6.60 -9.40
C ASP A 36 23.94 5.31 -9.03
N SER A 37 25.13 5.45 -8.45
CA SER A 37 26.01 4.33 -8.07
C SER A 37 25.50 3.54 -6.86
N SER A 38 24.38 3.99 -6.28
CA SER A 38 23.68 3.43 -5.14
C SER A 38 22.94 2.11 -5.42
N PHE A 39 23.00 1.59 -6.66
CA PHE A 39 22.31 0.35 -7.07
C PHE A 39 22.77 -0.88 -6.27
N LYS A 40 22.09 -1.14 -5.14
CA LYS A 40 22.31 -2.29 -4.26
C LYS A 40 22.17 -3.64 -4.99
N VAL A 41 21.46 -3.69 -6.10
CA VAL A 41 21.27 -4.90 -6.91
C VAL A 41 22.60 -5.44 -7.44
N LEU A 42 23.54 -4.56 -7.84
CA LEU A 42 24.87 -4.95 -8.33
C LEU A 42 25.81 -5.43 -7.21
N SER A 43 25.43 -5.21 -5.95
CA SER A 43 26.23 -5.58 -4.77
C SER A 43 25.88 -6.96 -4.22
N LYS A 44 24.72 -7.52 -4.62
CA LYS A 44 24.24 -8.81 -4.14
C LYS A 44 24.35 -9.85 -5.25
N THR A 45 24.86 -11.02 -4.90
CA THR A 45 24.86 -12.18 -5.78
C THR A 45 23.46 -12.76 -5.91
N ILE A 46 23.15 -13.38 -7.06
CA ILE A 46 21.89 -14.11 -7.23
C ILE A 46 21.83 -15.23 -6.18
N SER A 47 22.96 -15.88 -5.88
CA SER A 47 23.03 -16.88 -4.82
C SER A 47 22.73 -16.32 -3.44
N SER A 48 23.19 -15.10 -3.12
CA SER A 48 22.86 -14.48 -1.82
C SER A 48 21.36 -14.21 -1.71
N GLN A 49 20.70 -13.88 -2.82
CA GLN A 49 19.25 -13.66 -2.85
C GLN A 49 18.49 -14.98 -2.71
N ILE A 50 18.94 -16.04 -3.41
CA ILE A 50 18.36 -17.37 -3.31
C ILE A 50 18.55 -17.94 -1.90
N LYS A 51 19.77 -17.87 -1.34
CA LYS A 51 20.05 -18.31 0.04
C LYS A 51 19.19 -17.55 1.05
N HIS A 52 19.11 -16.23 0.92
CA HIS A 52 18.22 -15.42 1.75
C HIS A 52 16.74 -15.84 1.60
N PHE A 53 16.29 -16.18 0.39
CA PHE A 53 14.93 -16.64 0.18
C PHE A 53 14.67 -17.99 0.85
N LEU A 54 15.59 -18.95 0.67
CA LEU A 54 15.52 -20.28 1.27
C LEU A 54 15.55 -20.22 2.81
N GLU A 55 16.42 -19.39 3.39
CA GLU A 55 16.53 -19.18 4.83
C GLU A 55 15.29 -18.51 5.43
N ASN A 56 14.58 -17.69 4.66
CA ASN A 56 13.43 -16.92 5.11
C ASN A 56 12.11 -17.38 4.50
N THR A 57 12.05 -18.61 3.99
CA THR A 57 10.89 -19.15 3.25
C THR A 57 9.58 -18.98 4.03
N ASP A 58 9.58 -19.26 5.33
CA ASP A 58 8.40 -19.13 6.19
C ASP A 58 7.85 -17.71 6.28
N THR A 59 8.74 -16.71 6.26
CA THR A 59 8.33 -15.30 6.30
C THR A 59 7.67 -14.88 4.99
N PHE A 60 8.21 -15.35 3.86
CA PHE A 60 7.63 -15.10 2.55
C PHE A 60 6.30 -15.83 2.36
N LEU A 61 6.19 -17.08 2.84
CA LEU A 61 4.94 -17.84 2.83
C LEU A 61 3.85 -17.14 3.66
N LYS A 62 4.20 -16.54 4.80
CA LYS A 62 3.26 -15.74 5.59
C LYS A 62 2.81 -14.47 4.88
N GLN A 63 3.71 -13.82 4.13
CA GLN A 63 3.37 -12.62 3.34
C GLN A 63 2.52 -12.93 2.11
N ALA A 64 2.69 -14.12 1.52
CA ALA A 64 1.92 -14.58 0.37
C ALA A 64 0.49 -15.02 0.75
N LYS A 65 0.19 -15.18 2.04
CA LYS A 65 -1.14 -15.59 2.50
C LYS A 65 -2.00 -14.38 2.82
N PRO A 66 -3.29 -14.36 2.43
CA PRO A 66 -4.16 -13.26 2.74
C PRO A 66 -4.48 -13.23 4.24
N SER A 67 -4.37 -12.05 4.86
CA SER A 67 -4.72 -11.85 6.27
C SER A 67 -6.22 -12.07 6.52
N ASN A 68 -7.05 -11.68 5.55
CA ASN A 68 -8.49 -11.82 5.60
C ASN A 68 -8.97 -12.83 4.58
N ILE A 69 -9.84 -13.73 5.04
CA ILE A 69 -10.48 -14.73 4.19
C ILE A 69 -11.62 -14.05 3.43
N PRO A 70 -11.67 -14.17 2.09
CA PRO A 70 -12.84 -13.75 1.31
C PRO A 70 -14.14 -14.36 1.85
N GLU A 71 -15.24 -13.60 1.89
CA GLU A 71 -16.53 -14.12 2.39
C GLU A 71 -17.10 -15.24 1.50
N ASN A 72 -16.77 -15.23 0.20
CA ASN A 72 -17.29 -16.18 -0.79
C ASN A 72 -16.26 -17.26 -1.13
N ILE A 73 -16.03 -18.20 -0.21
CA ILE A 73 -15.19 -19.37 -0.49
C ILE A 73 -16.06 -20.61 -0.63
N ILE A 74 -15.92 -21.26 -1.78
CA ILE A 74 -16.59 -22.52 -2.09
C ILE A 74 -16.15 -23.57 -1.07
N GLY A 75 -17.10 -24.18 -0.37
CA GLY A 75 -16.85 -25.23 0.63
C GLY A 75 -16.53 -24.72 2.04
N TYR A 76 -16.45 -23.40 2.27
CA TYR A 76 -16.21 -22.85 3.62
C TYR A 76 -17.37 -23.12 4.57
N GLU A 77 -18.63 -23.07 4.10
CA GLU A 77 -19.80 -23.40 4.91
C GLU A 77 -19.77 -24.86 5.39
N LEU A 78 -19.38 -25.78 4.51
CA LEU A 78 -19.29 -27.21 4.83
C LEU A 78 -18.19 -27.48 5.86
N LEU A 79 -17.05 -26.80 5.75
CA LEU A 79 -15.97 -26.87 6.74
C LEU A 79 -16.39 -26.25 8.07
N LYS A 80 -17.10 -25.12 8.04
CA LYS A 80 -17.63 -24.44 9.23
C LYS A 80 -18.61 -25.31 10.00
N GLU A 81 -19.46 -26.07 9.30
CA GLU A 81 -20.40 -27.02 9.93
C GLU A 81 -19.71 -28.21 10.60
N LYS A 82 -18.60 -28.71 10.03
CA LYS A 82 -17.92 -29.92 10.53
C LYS A 82 -16.85 -29.66 11.59
N LEU A 83 -16.09 -28.58 11.47
CA LEU A 83 -14.93 -28.27 12.31
C LEU A 83 -15.13 -27.03 13.18
N GLY A 84 -16.23 -26.29 12.97
CA GLY A 84 -16.45 -25.00 13.62
C GLY A 84 -15.70 -23.85 12.94
N THR A 85 -16.02 -22.61 13.35
CA THR A 85 -15.60 -21.38 12.66
C THR A 85 -14.09 -21.13 12.70
N GLN A 86 -13.42 -21.40 13.82
CA GLN A 86 -12.00 -21.06 13.97
C GLN A 86 -11.07 -22.06 13.27
N GLU A 87 -11.36 -23.35 13.36
CA GLU A 87 -10.56 -24.39 12.70
C GLU A 87 -10.74 -24.31 11.18
N ALA A 88 -11.96 -24.12 10.69
CA ALA A 88 -12.23 -23.90 9.27
C ALA A 88 -11.48 -22.68 8.73
N LYS A 89 -11.46 -21.57 9.48
CA LYS A 89 -10.72 -20.34 9.11
C LYS A 89 -9.22 -20.62 8.95
N THR A 90 -8.63 -21.31 9.93
CA THR A 90 -7.19 -21.59 9.94
C THR A 90 -6.78 -22.51 8.79
N LEU A 91 -7.60 -23.53 8.50
CA LEU A 91 -7.35 -24.51 7.44
C LEU A 91 -7.42 -23.84 6.06
N VAL A 92 -8.45 -23.02 5.83
CA VAL A 92 -8.61 -22.28 4.58
C VAL A 92 -7.50 -21.23 4.37
N GLN A 93 -7.11 -20.51 5.42
CA GLN A 93 -5.95 -19.59 5.36
C GLN A 93 -4.64 -20.30 5.03
N SER A 94 -4.50 -21.56 5.42
CA SER A 94 -3.28 -22.31 5.19
C SER A 94 -3.06 -22.67 3.72
N GLU A 95 -4.14 -22.77 2.94
CA GLU A 95 -4.12 -23.20 1.54
C GLU A 95 -4.25 -22.06 0.52
N ILE A 96 -4.79 -20.90 0.94
CA ILE A 96 -4.96 -19.77 0.03
C ILE A 96 -3.68 -18.94 -0.06
N TYR A 97 -3.24 -18.69 -1.29
CA TYR A 97 -2.15 -17.78 -1.62
C TYR A 97 -2.69 -16.59 -2.43
N SER A 98 -2.12 -15.42 -2.22
CA SER A 98 -2.48 -14.16 -2.87
C SER A 98 -1.27 -13.57 -3.58
N ASP A 99 -1.36 -13.51 -4.92
CA ASP A 99 -0.38 -12.84 -5.78
C ASP A 99 -0.65 -11.33 -5.90
N GLN A 100 -1.64 -10.81 -5.19
CA GLN A 100 -2.01 -9.40 -5.21
C GLN A 100 -0.82 -8.45 -4.96
N PRO A 101 0.10 -8.70 -4.00
CA PRO A 101 1.26 -7.84 -3.80
C PRO A 101 2.18 -7.77 -5.02
N PHE A 102 2.34 -8.89 -5.74
CA PHE A 102 3.14 -8.97 -6.95
C PHE A 102 2.51 -8.12 -8.06
N TYR A 103 1.20 -8.27 -8.32
CA TYR A 103 0.51 -7.49 -9.34
C TYR A 103 0.52 -5.98 -9.05
N VAL A 104 0.36 -5.59 -7.78
CA VAL A 104 0.47 -4.17 -7.37
C VAL A 104 1.88 -3.63 -7.65
N GLN A 105 2.91 -4.42 -7.37
CA GLN A 105 4.30 -4.01 -7.62
C GLN A 105 4.64 -3.96 -9.12
N LEU A 106 4.10 -4.88 -9.92
CA LEU A 106 4.20 -4.88 -11.38
C LEU A 106 3.49 -3.68 -11.98
N LEU A 107 2.25 -3.39 -11.54
CA LEU A 107 1.49 -2.22 -11.97
C LEU A 107 2.24 -0.92 -11.68
N ARG A 108 2.88 -0.80 -10.51
CA ARG A 108 3.77 0.32 -10.21
C ARG A 108 4.94 0.44 -11.16
N TYR A 109 5.61 -0.67 -11.45
CA TYR A 109 6.71 -0.67 -12.39
C TYR A 109 6.25 -0.19 -13.77
N LEU A 110 5.13 -0.71 -14.26
CA LEU A 110 4.54 -0.32 -15.54
C LEU A 110 4.02 1.13 -15.54
N ALA A 111 3.49 1.63 -14.42
CA ALA A 111 3.02 3.00 -14.28
C ALA A 111 4.16 4.03 -14.18
N VAL A 112 5.29 3.65 -13.57
CA VAL A 112 6.50 4.49 -13.46
C VAL A 112 7.30 4.50 -14.77
N THR A 113 7.30 3.38 -15.50
CA THR A 113 8.01 3.25 -16.78
C THR A 113 7.14 3.64 -17.98
N GLY A 114 5.82 3.54 -17.84
CA GLY A 114 4.85 4.10 -18.77
C GLY A 114 4.77 5.61 -18.59
N HIS A 115 5.06 6.35 -19.66
CA HIS A 115 4.82 7.79 -19.70
C HIS A 115 3.35 8.07 -19.36
N GLU A 116 3.13 8.96 -18.38
CA GLU A 116 1.85 9.49 -17.92
C GLU A 116 0.96 8.52 -17.12
N SER A 117 1.02 8.60 -15.79
CA SER A 117 -0.17 8.26 -14.99
C SER A 117 -0.23 9.09 -13.71
N ASP A 118 -1.24 9.96 -13.63
CA ASP A 118 -1.63 10.79 -12.47
C ASP A 118 -2.23 9.97 -11.31
N VAL A 119 -1.91 8.67 -11.21
CA VAL A 119 -2.50 7.77 -10.23
C VAL A 119 -1.63 7.74 -8.98
N ASN A 120 -2.18 8.22 -7.86
CA ASN A 120 -1.47 8.33 -6.58
C ASN A 120 -1.36 6.96 -5.86
N LEU A 121 -0.67 6.01 -6.49
CA LEU A 121 -0.49 4.60 -6.05
C LEU A 121 0.18 4.44 -4.67
N ARG A 122 0.71 5.53 -4.11
CA ARG A 122 1.28 5.56 -2.75
C ARG A 122 0.17 5.57 -1.69
N GLU A 123 -0.97 6.17 -1.98
CA GLU A 123 -2.14 6.20 -1.10
C GLU A 123 -2.85 4.84 -1.11
N GLU A 124 -3.03 4.22 -2.27
CA GLU A 124 -3.62 2.87 -2.38
C GLU A 124 -2.77 1.79 -1.71
N GLU A 125 -1.44 1.84 -1.83
CA GLU A 125 -0.58 0.89 -1.10
C GLU A 125 -0.63 1.11 0.42
N SER A 126 -0.80 2.36 0.85
CA SER A 126 -1.01 2.66 2.27
C SER A 126 -2.33 2.06 2.77
N GLN A 127 -3.38 2.08 1.95
CA GLN A 127 -4.68 1.47 2.24
C GLN A 127 -4.58 -0.05 2.25
N LEU A 128 -3.98 -0.68 1.23
CA LEU A 128 -3.79 -2.13 1.17
C LEU A 128 -2.93 -2.68 2.32
N ARG A 129 -1.89 -1.94 2.75
CA ARG A 129 -1.10 -2.29 3.95
C ARG A 129 -1.88 -2.08 5.26
N HIS A 130 -2.89 -1.20 5.26
CA HIS A 130 -3.79 -1.02 6.41
C HIS A 130 -4.89 -2.08 6.44
N ASP A 131 -5.36 -2.56 5.29
CA ASP A 131 -6.40 -3.59 5.18
C ASP A 131 -5.87 -5.00 5.47
N GLN A 132 -4.56 -5.24 5.29
CA GLN A 132 -3.90 -6.50 5.62
C GLN A 132 -3.56 -6.68 7.10
N GLY A 133 -3.87 -5.71 7.96
CA GLY A 133 -3.73 -5.87 9.40
C GLY A 133 -5.05 -5.56 10.07
N ASP A 134 -5.56 -6.49 10.88
CA ASP A 134 -6.47 -6.17 11.99
C ASP A 134 -5.69 -5.30 13.01
N LYS A 135 -5.31 -4.09 12.60
CA LYS A 135 -5.04 -3.06 13.58
C LYS A 135 -6.40 -2.79 14.21
N PRO A 136 -6.56 -2.95 15.54
CA PRO A 136 -7.76 -2.46 16.20
C PRO A 136 -7.95 -1.04 15.72
N ARG A 137 -9.11 -0.82 15.08
CA ARG A 137 -9.55 0.45 14.51
C ARG A 137 -8.90 1.56 15.31
N MET A 138 -7.88 2.20 14.75
CA MET A 138 -6.98 3.07 15.51
C MET A 138 -7.86 3.96 16.36
N SER A 139 -7.68 3.86 17.69
CA SER A 139 -8.50 4.60 18.64
C SER A 139 -8.63 6.02 18.13
N GLU A 140 -9.86 6.54 18.11
CA GLU A 140 -10.15 7.83 17.46
C GLU A 140 -9.27 8.99 18.00
N ALA A 141 -8.56 8.75 19.10
CA ALA A 141 -7.50 9.57 19.69
C ALA A 141 -6.23 9.77 18.82
N LYS A 142 -5.99 8.98 17.76
CA LYS A 142 -4.78 9.08 16.91
C LYS A 142 -4.98 9.68 15.52
N THR A 143 -6.16 10.21 15.20
CA THR A 143 -6.20 11.23 14.15
C THR A 143 -5.62 12.50 14.76
N SER A 144 -4.63 13.12 14.11
CA SER A 144 -4.06 14.39 14.57
C SER A 144 -5.21 15.33 14.94
N LYS A 145 -5.14 16.02 16.09
CA LYS A 145 -6.18 16.97 16.55
C LYS A 145 -6.64 17.95 15.46
N ALA A 146 -5.81 18.19 14.44
CA ALA A 146 -6.12 18.99 13.26
C ALA A 146 -7.14 18.41 12.26
N ARG A 147 -7.46 17.10 12.29
CA ARG A 147 -8.41 16.45 11.36
C ARG A 147 -9.77 16.13 11.97
N ARG A 148 -9.93 16.26 13.29
CA ARG A 148 -11.22 16.14 13.96
C ARG A 148 -11.75 17.54 14.24
N ILE A 149 -13.04 17.77 14.01
CA ILE A 149 -13.69 19.02 14.41
C ILE A 149 -13.68 19.08 15.95
N CYS A 150 -12.86 19.98 16.50
CA CYS A 150 -12.83 20.25 17.93
C CYS A 150 -13.79 21.40 18.25
N TYR A 151 -14.88 21.09 18.96
CA TYR A 151 -15.82 22.09 19.47
C TYR A 151 -15.25 22.80 20.70
N THR A 152 -14.15 23.52 20.52
CA THR A 152 -13.52 24.37 21.55
C THR A 152 -13.68 25.83 21.17
N THR A 153 -14.07 26.68 22.12
CA THR A 153 -14.17 28.12 21.90
C THR A 153 -12.79 28.73 21.68
N ILE A 154 -12.61 29.42 20.56
CA ILE A 154 -11.38 30.16 20.25
C ILE A 154 -11.64 31.62 20.58
N GLU A 155 -11.04 32.13 21.67
CA GLU A 155 -11.28 33.50 22.18
C GLU A 155 -11.05 34.58 21.11
N LYS A 156 -10.03 34.42 20.27
CA LYS A 156 -9.72 35.35 19.18
C LYS A 156 -10.79 35.41 18.08
N LEU A 157 -11.60 34.35 17.95
CA LEU A 157 -12.69 34.27 16.98
C LEU A 157 -14.04 34.69 17.59
N GLN A 158 -14.09 34.87 18.91
CA GLN A 158 -15.28 35.38 19.58
C GLN A 158 -15.50 36.84 19.16
N ASN A 159 -16.67 37.13 18.58
CA ASN A 159 -17.02 38.45 18.02
C ASN A 159 -16.17 38.91 16.84
N PHE A 160 -15.52 37.98 16.11
CA PHE A 160 -14.73 38.33 14.92
C PHE A 160 -15.57 38.99 13.81
N VAL A 161 -16.86 38.65 13.73
CA VAL A 161 -17.81 39.26 12.79
C VAL A 161 -19.12 39.53 13.54
N GLU A 162 -19.67 40.73 13.34
CA GLU A 162 -20.99 41.08 13.86
C GLU A 162 -22.10 40.42 13.05
N ARG A 163 -23.13 39.93 13.73
CA ARG A 163 -24.34 39.45 13.06
C ARG A 163 -25.06 40.65 12.45
N THR A 164 -24.90 40.84 11.14
CA THR A 164 -25.71 41.82 10.41
C THR A 164 -27.15 41.35 10.34
N THR A 165 -28.10 42.25 10.54
CA THR A 165 -29.53 41.97 10.35
C THR A 165 -29.79 41.49 8.92
N ASN A 166 -30.69 40.52 8.79
CA ASN A 166 -31.01 39.74 7.58
C ASN A 166 -30.89 40.55 6.28
N LYS A 167 -29.83 40.29 5.50
CA LYS A 167 -29.70 40.74 4.11
C LYS A 167 -30.46 39.84 3.11
N ALA A 168 -31.22 38.87 3.63
CA ALA A 168 -32.03 38.00 2.79
C ALA A 168 -33.10 38.85 2.10
N SER A 169 -33.07 38.89 0.77
CA SER A 169 -34.09 39.57 -0.04
C SER A 169 -35.40 38.79 -0.09
N THR A 170 -35.40 37.54 0.37
CA THR A 170 -36.52 36.61 0.29
C THR A 170 -37.15 36.37 1.66
N ASN A 171 -38.48 36.22 1.67
CA ASN A 171 -39.23 35.85 2.86
C ASN A 171 -38.85 34.42 3.30
N ALA A 172 -38.59 34.22 4.59
CA ALA A 172 -38.23 32.93 5.18
C ALA A 172 -39.29 31.85 4.93
N GLU A 173 -40.57 32.23 4.96
CA GLU A 173 -41.68 31.30 4.69
C GLU A 173 -41.70 30.79 3.25
N LEU A 174 -41.34 31.66 2.29
CA LEU A 174 -41.28 31.32 0.88
C LEU A 174 -40.07 30.42 0.60
N ALA A 175 -38.93 30.68 1.24
CA ALA A 175 -37.76 29.81 1.16
C ALA A 175 -38.06 28.41 1.71
N ASP A 176 -38.75 28.29 2.84
CA ASP A 176 -39.14 27.00 3.43
C ASP A 176 -40.13 26.25 2.53
N LEU A 177 -41.12 26.95 1.95
CA LEU A 177 -42.06 26.37 1.00
C LEU A 177 -41.34 25.82 -0.25
N LEU A 178 -40.39 26.57 -0.80
CA LEU A 178 -39.58 26.13 -1.94
C LEU A 178 -38.74 24.89 -1.59
N ILE A 179 -38.06 24.90 -0.45
CA ILE A 179 -37.25 23.74 -0.01
C ILE A 179 -38.12 22.49 0.15
N ARG A 180 -39.31 22.63 0.76
CA ARG A 180 -40.26 21.51 0.91
C ARG A 180 -40.81 21.02 -0.42
N SER A 181 -41.04 21.93 -1.38
CA SER A 181 -41.51 21.56 -2.71
C SER A 181 -40.48 20.77 -3.52
N TYR A 182 -39.19 20.98 -3.27
CA TYR A 182 -38.09 20.32 -3.99
C TYR A 182 -37.97 18.82 -3.72
N PHE A 183 -38.48 18.35 -2.57
CA PHE A 183 -38.38 16.95 -2.14
C PHE A 183 -39.72 16.19 -2.21
N LYS A 184 -40.78 16.81 -2.74
CA LYS A 184 -42.05 16.13 -3.00
C LYS A 184 -42.05 15.53 -4.41
N ALA A 185 -41.70 14.24 -4.48
CA ALA A 185 -42.18 13.34 -5.52
C ALA A 185 -43.50 12.70 -5.05
#